data_AF-A0A8I0ABN8-F1
#
_entry.id   AF-A0A8I0ABN8-F1
#
_cell.length_a   1.000
_cell.length_b   1.000
_cell.length_c   1.000
_cell.angle_alpha   90.00
_cell.angle_beta   90.00
_cell.angle_gamma   90.00
#
_symmetry.space_group_name_H-M   'P 1'
#
loop_
_entity.id
_entity.type
_entity.pdbx_description
1 polymer ?
#
loop_
_entity_poly.entity_id
_entity_poly.type
_entity_poly.pdbx_seq_one_letter_code
_entity_poly.pdbx_strand_id
1 'polypeptide(L)'
;MEELLKEYKRISDKILYEIMKDDLESAENSMKVRQDILNKLSELSINKNIDIEKNFGILTVDKKIEEELQKSKLNLKEQLDEIKRQKAAQNVYGKQFEDIYFLNKQI
;
A
#
# COMPACT_ATOMS: atom_id res chain seq x y z
N MET A 1 12.24 -10.31 24.46
CA MET A 1 12.08 -10.95 23.12
C MET A 1 10.64 -11.38 22.88
N GLU A 2 10.06 -12.26 23.70
CA GLU A 2 8.70 -12.77 23.48
C GLU A 2 7.62 -11.66 23.41
N GLU A 3 7.70 -10.66 24.30
CA GLU A 3 6.77 -9.53 24.31
C GLU A 3 6.86 -8.67 23.03
N LEU A 4 8.08 -8.41 22.54
CA LEU A 4 8.29 -7.73 21.26
C LEU A 4 7.76 -8.55 20.08
N LEU A 5 7.84 -9.89 20.12
CA LEU A 5 7.25 -10.75 19.09
C LEU A 5 5.72 -10.73 19.11
N LYS A 6 5.10 -10.68 20.31
CA LYS A 6 3.64 -10.49 20.45
C LYS A 6 3.22 -9.13 19.89
N GLU A 7 3.96 -8.09 20.22
CA GLU A 7 3.68 -6.74 19.74
C GLU A 7 3.86 -6.64 18.22
N TYR A 8 4.93 -7.23 17.69
CA TYR A 8 5.18 -7.32 16.26
C TYR A 8 4.01 -7.97 15.53
N LYS A 9 3.55 -9.14 16.00
CA LYS A 9 2.38 -9.82 15.44
C LYS A 9 1.13 -8.94 15.49
N ARG A 10 0.84 -8.32 16.63
CA ARG A 10 -0.33 -7.45 16.80
C ARG A 10 -0.32 -6.29 15.80
N ILE A 11 0.85 -5.66 15.60
CA ILE A 11 0.98 -4.57 14.63
C ILE A 11 0.85 -5.11 13.19
N SER A 12 1.39 -6.29 12.88
CA SER A 12 1.20 -6.93 11.57
C SER A 12 -0.27 -7.21 11.26
N ASP A 13 -1.03 -7.74 12.24
CA ASP A 13 -2.48 -7.96 12.07
C ASP A 13 -3.23 -6.64 11.87
N LYS A 14 -2.81 -5.57 12.56
CA LYS A 14 -3.36 -4.22 12.39
C LYS A 14 -3.09 -3.67 10.99
N ILE A 15 -1.86 -3.81 10.49
CA ILE A 15 -1.47 -3.39 9.13
C ILE A 15 -2.34 -4.10 8.09
N LEU A 16 -2.52 -5.41 8.23
CA LEU A 16 -3.38 -6.17 7.32
C LEU A 16 -4.81 -5.64 7.32
N TYR A 17 -5.37 -5.34 8.49
CA TYR A 17 -6.71 -4.76 8.61
C TYR A 17 -6.81 -3.38 7.94
N GLU A 18 -5.83 -2.50 8.14
CA GLU A 18 -5.79 -1.16 7.55
C GLU A 18 -5.69 -1.21 6.02
N ILE A 19 -4.84 -2.08 5.47
CA ILE A 19 -4.73 -2.30 4.02
C ILE A 19 -6.04 -2.82 3.45
N MET A 20 -6.69 -3.79 4.10
CA MET A 20 -7.98 -4.31 3.67
C MET A 20 -9.11 -3.26 3.70
N LYS A 21 -8.93 -2.18 4.46
CA LYS A 21 -9.84 -1.03 4.52
C LYS A 21 -9.46 0.09 3.56
N ASP A 22 -8.41 -0.09 2.77
CA ASP A 22 -7.81 0.91 1.88
C ASP A 22 -7.34 2.18 2.62
N ASP A 23 -7.12 2.07 3.94
CA ASP A 23 -6.55 3.13 4.76
C ASP A 23 -5.02 3.04 4.73
N LEU A 24 -4.46 3.42 3.58
CA LEU A 24 -3.04 3.30 3.30
C LEU A 24 -2.17 4.23 4.17
N GLU A 25 -2.71 5.37 4.61
CA GLU A 25 -2.00 6.31 5.47
C GLU A 25 -1.82 5.73 6.88
N SER A 26 -2.88 5.17 7.46
CA SER A 26 -2.77 4.46 8.74
C SER A 26 -1.87 3.23 8.62
N ALA A 27 -1.98 2.47 7.52
CA ALA A 27 -1.13 1.31 7.27
C ALA A 27 0.35 1.69 7.22
N GLU A 28 0.73 2.79 6.55
CA GLU A 28 2.10 3.27 6.50
C GLU A 28 2.64 3.64 7.89
N ASN A 29 1.82 4.32 8.69
CA ASN A 29 2.19 4.68 10.06
C ASN A 29 2.40 3.42 10.93
N SER A 30 1.51 2.43 10.83
CA SER A 30 1.66 1.15 11.52
C SER A 30 2.90 0.37 11.04
N MET A 31 3.25 0.42 9.75
CA MET A 31 4.47 -0.18 9.22
C MET A 31 5.75 0.43 9.80
N LYS A 32 5.78 1.76 10.03
CA LYS A 32 6.90 2.42 10.71
C LYS A 32 7.07 1.89 12.13
N VAL A 33 5.97 1.79 12.88
CA VAL A 33 5.97 1.18 14.23
C VAL A 33 6.47 -0.27 14.20
N ARG A 34 6.03 -1.05 13.21
CA ARG A 34 6.48 -2.43 13.02
C ARG A 34 8.00 -2.51 12.77
N GLN A 35 8.55 -1.60 11.98
CA GLN A 35 9.98 -1.51 11.72
C GLN A 35 10.78 -1.17 12.99
N ASP A 36 10.28 -0.28 13.84
CA ASP A 36 10.91 0.04 15.12
C ASP A 36 10.97 -1.18 16.06
N ILE A 37 9.90 -1.99 16.08
CA ILE A 37 9.88 -3.25 16.85
C ILE A 37 10.90 -4.23 16.27
N LEU A 38 11.01 -4.32 14.94
CA LEU A 38 11.99 -5.19 14.27
C LEU A 38 13.43 -4.79 14.60
N ASN A 39 13.72 -3.48 14.62
CA ASN A 39 15.02 -2.95 15.00
C ASN A 39 15.37 -3.31 16.46
N LYS A 40 14.42 -3.19 17.38
CA LYS A 40 14.61 -3.65 18.77
C LYS A 40 14.82 -5.15 18.87
N LEU A 41 14.15 -5.95 18.04
CA LEU A 41 14.32 -7.40 18.00
C LEU A 41 15.70 -7.80 17.46
N SER A 42 16.27 -7.07 16.51
CA SER A 42 17.58 -7.38 15.92
C SER A 42 18.75 -7.09 16.87
N GLU A 43 18.57 -6.20 17.84
CA GLU A 43 19.53 -5.91 18.91
C GLU A 43 19.59 -6.99 20.00
N LEU A 44 18.60 -7.89 20.06
CA LEU A 44 18.53 -8.95 21.07
C LEU A 44 19.29 -10.21 20.66
N SER A 45 19.88 -10.88 21.64
CA SER A 45 20.52 -12.18 21.43
C SER A 45 19.49 -13.24 20.99
N ILE A 46 19.80 -13.94 19.90
CA ILE A 46 18.90 -14.94 19.31
C ILE A 46 18.66 -16.07 20.32
N ASN A 47 17.41 -16.17 20.81
CA ASN A 47 16.99 -17.30 21.60
C ASN A 47 16.58 -18.47 20.68
N LYS A 48 17.49 -19.43 20.50
CA LYS A 48 17.29 -20.62 19.65
C LYS A 48 16.19 -21.58 20.14
N ASN A 49 15.68 -21.39 21.36
CA ASN A 49 14.63 -22.25 21.92
C ASN A 49 13.21 -21.81 21.52
N ILE A 50 13.05 -20.68 20.84
CA ILE A 50 11.74 -20.17 20.42
C ILE A 50 11.52 -20.49 18.94
N ASP A 51 10.55 -21.34 18.64
CA ASP A 51 10.03 -21.50 17.28
C ASP A 51 9.08 -20.32 16.98
N ILE A 52 9.64 -19.27 16.37
CA ILE A 52 8.94 -18.00 16.14
C ILE A 52 7.73 -18.21 15.20
N GLU A 53 7.88 -19.04 14.16
CA GLU A 53 6.79 -19.23 13.21
C GLU A 53 5.67 -20.06 13.81
N LYS A 54 5.99 -21.16 14.50
CA LYS A 54 4.97 -21.99 15.15
C LYS A 54 4.19 -21.23 16.23
N ASN A 55 4.86 -20.33 16.95
CA ASN A 55 4.24 -19.62 18.08
C ASN A 55 3.52 -18.32 17.66
N PHE A 56 4.01 -17.64 16.63
CA PHE A 56 3.51 -16.32 16.25
C PHE A 56 2.89 -16.28 14.84
N GLY A 57 3.22 -17.21 13.95
CA GLY A 57 2.64 -17.26 12.59
C GLY A 57 2.95 -16.03 11.74
N ILE A 58 4.13 -15.45 11.94
CA ILE A 58 4.52 -14.15 11.38
C ILE A 58 4.65 -14.24 9.85
N LEU A 59 5.25 -15.31 9.33
CA LEU A 59 5.41 -15.50 7.87
C LEU A 59 4.06 -15.58 7.16
N THR A 60 3.06 -16.17 7.81
CA THR A 60 1.72 -16.29 7.26
C THR A 60 1.04 -14.92 7.14
N VAL A 61 1.19 -14.05 8.14
CA VAL A 61 0.65 -12.68 8.10
C VAL A 61 1.36 -11.84 7.05
N ASP A 62 2.67 -12.00 6.92
CA ASP A 62 3.48 -11.25 5.96
C ASP A 62 3.11 -11.55 4.52
N LYS A 63 2.88 -12.83 4.18
CA LYS A 63 2.38 -13.21 2.86
C LYS A 63 1.03 -12.55 2.54
N LYS A 64 0.12 -12.50 3.51
CA LYS A 64 -1.19 -11.85 3.31
C LYS A 64 -1.06 -10.34 3.09
N ILE A 65 -0.20 -9.69 3.86
CA ILE A 65 0.09 -8.25 3.67
C ILE A 65 0.63 -8.01 2.26
N GLU A 66 1.58 -8.83 1.80
CA GLU A 66 2.14 -8.73 0.45
C GLU A 66 1.06 -8.92 -0.63
N GLU A 67 0.22 -9.94 -0.50
CA GLU A 67 -0.88 -10.20 -1.45
C GLU A 67 -1.86 -9.02 -1.53
N GLU A 68 -2.29 -8.46 -0.39
CA GLU A 68 -3.22 -7.33 -0.36
C GLU A 68 -2.59 -6.05 -0.92
N LEU A 69 -1.30 -5.80 -0.66
CA LEU A 69 -0.59 -4.67 -1.27
C LEU A 69 -0.48 -4.80 -2.79
N GLN A 70 -0.25 -6.01 -3.32
CA GLN A 70 -0.23 -6.23 -4.77
C GLN A 70 -1.60 -5.97 -5.40
N LYS A 71 -2.69 -6.36 -4.75
CA LYS A 71 -4.05 -6.06 -5.20
C LYS A 71 -4.31 -4.55 -5.23
N SER A 72 -3.99 -3.85 -4.13
CA SER A 72 -4.16 -2.38 -4.06
C SER A 72 -3.33 -1.66 -5.13
N LYS A 73 -2.09 -2.09 -5.35
CA LYS A 73 -1.22 -1.57 -6.42
C LYS A 73 -1.82 -1.74 -7.82
N LEU A 74 -2.42 -2.90 -8.10
CA LEU A 74 -3.06 -3.14 -9.41
C LEU A 74 -4.26 -2.21 -9.60
N ASN A 75 -5.11 -2.06 -8.59
CA ASN A 75 -6.26 -1.15 -8.62
C ASN A 75 -5.84 0.30 -8.88
N LEU A 76 -4.82 0.80 -8.16
CA LEU A 76 -4.27 2.15 -8.37
C LEU A 76 -3.75 2.36 -9.81
N LYS A 77 -3.12 1.33 -10.39
CA LYS A 77 -2.63 1.39 -11.76
C LYS A 77 -3.79 1.53 -12.77
N GLU A 78 -4.86 0.77 -12.58
CA GLU A 78 -6.06 0.85 -13.43
C GLU A 78 -6.72 2.24 -13.35
N GLN A 79 -6.86 2.79 -12.15
CA GLN A 79 -7.39 4.15 -11.93
C GLN A 79 -6.51 5.21 -12.59
N LEU A 80 -5.19 5.12 -12.47
CA LEU A 80 -4.26 6.05 -13.13
C LEU A 80 -4.37 5.98 -14.65
N ASP A 81 -4.50 4.78 -15.21
CA ASP A 81 -4.65 4.62 -16.65
C ASP A 81 -6.01 5.15 -17.15
N GLU A 82 -7.06 5.06 -16.34
CA GLU A 82 -8.34 5.72 -16.62
C GLU A 82 -8.21 7.24 -16.62
N ILE A 83 -7.58 7.82 -15.59
CA ILE A 83 -7.33 9.27 -15.51
C ILE A 83 -6.52 9.76 -16.72
N LYS A 84 -5.49 8.99 -17.15
CA LYS A 84 -4.73 9.32 -18.36
C LYS A 84 -5.60 9.32 -19.61
N ARG A 85 -6.48 8.33 -19.78
CA ARG A 85 -7.42 8.28 -20.91
C ARG A 85 -8.38 9.46 -20.89
N GLN A 86 -8.95 9.78 -19.74
CA GLN A 86 -9.84 10.93 -19.56
C GLN A 86 -9.12 12.25 -19.89
N LYS A 87 -7.89 12.44 -19.39
CA LYS A 87 -7.06 13.61 -19.71
C LYS A 87 -6.71 13.72 -21.19
N ALA A 88 -6.40 12.60 -21.84
CA ALA A 88 -6.14 12.57 -23.28
C ALA A 88 -7.39 12.96 -24.07
N ALA A 89 -8.56 12.42 -23.71
CA ALA A 89 -9.84 12.78 -24.33
C ALA A 89 -10.15 14.26 -24.14
N GLN A 90 -10.03 14.79 -22.91
CA GLN A 90 -10.22 16.23 -22.62
C GLN A 90 -9.31 17.11 -23.47
N ASN A 91 -8.04 16.74 -23.64
CA ASN A 91 -7.12 17.49 -24.49
C ASN A 91 -7.54 17.48 -25.97
N VAL A 92 -8.02 16.35 -26.48
CA VAL A 92 -8.50 16.24 -27.86
C VAL A 92 -9.76 17.07 -28.08
N TYR A 93 -10.76 16.94 -27.20
CA TYR A 93 -11.99 17.72 -27.29
C TYR A 93 -11.74 19.22 -27.10
N GLY A 94 -10.87 19.61 -26.16
CA GLY A 94 -10.49 21.00 -25.94
C GLY A 94 -9.85 21.64 -27.17
N LYS A 95 -8.91 20.94 -27.82
CA LYS A 95 -8.29 21.41 -29.08
C LYS A 95 -9.31 21.54 -30.22
N GLN A 96 -10.21 20.56 -30.38
CA GLN A 96 -11.26 20.64 -31.40
C GLN A 96 -12.17 21.86 -31.21
N PHE A 97 -12.48 22.22 -29.96
CA PHE A 97 -13.25 23.43 -29.67
C PHE A 97 -12.48 24.71 -30.01
N GLU A 98 -11.19 24.81 -29.69
CA GLU A 98 -10.36 25.96 -30.07
C GLU A 98 -10.24 26.10 -31.60
N ASP A 99 -10.05 25.00 -32.32
CA ASP A 99 -9.95 24.99 -33.77
C ASP A 99 -11.27 25.44 -34.44
N ILE A 100 -12.42 24.98 -33.95
CA ILE A 100 -13.75 25.42 -34.42
C ILE A 100 -13.96 26.92 -34.14
N TYR A 101 -13.56 27.40 -32.96
CA TYR A 101 -13.71 28.80 -32.58
C TYR A 101 -12.82 29.72 -33.43
N PHE A 102 -11.62 29.27 -33.79
CA PHE A 102 -10.72 29.99 -34.68
C PHE A 102 -11.28 30.09 -36.11
N LEU A 103 -11.81 28.99 -36.65
CA LEU A 103 -12.46 28.96 -37.97
C LEU A 103 -13.68 29.89 -38.03
N ASN A 104 -14.53 29.91 -37.00
CA ASN A 104 -15.70 30.78 -36.95
C ASN A 104 -15.36 32.27 -36.84
N LYS A 105 -14.16 32.63 -36.34
CA LYS A 105 -13.69 34.03 -36.29
C LYS A 105 -13.16 34.57 -37.62
N GLN A 106 -12.88 33.69 -38.59
CA GLN A 106 -12.34 34.05 -39.90
C GLN A 106 -13.43 34.22 -40.98
N ILE A 107 -14.70 33.97 -40.65
CA ILE A 107 -15.88 34.17 -41.49
C ILE A 107 -16.55 35.49 -41.10
#